data_AF-A0A937PG62-F1
#
_entry.id   AF-A0A937PG62-F1
#
_cell.length_a   1.000
_cell.length_b   1.000
_cell.length_c   1.000
_cell.angle_alpha   90.00
_cell.angle_beta   90.00
_cell.angle_gamma   90.00
#
_symmetry.space_group_name_H-M   'P 1'
#
loop_
_entity.id
_entity.type
_entity.pdbx_description
1 polymer ?
#
loop_
_entity_poly.entity_id
_entity_poly.type
_entity_poly.pdbx_seq_one_letter_code
_entity_poly.pdbx_strand_id
1 'polypeptide(L)'
;MVTKNRAKTIEFVDQDEGFIKKLTEDIGCHYFKANERTYNLNKFASDIHSKMGVFAWVHKEDSNCFWISTRKIWVEEAQAKAMAGRKASGINYFTRDTQQAEDSVSFDTQDGYEKTVSALRLIKKVR
;
A
#
# COMPACT_ATOMS: atom_id res chain seq x y z
N MET A 1 -0.98 -7.72 20.72
CA MET A 1 -1.06 -6.43 20.00
C MET A 1 -2.52 -6.15 19.78
N VAL A 2 -3.00 -5.01 20.28
CA VAL A 2 -4.42 -4.62 20.19
C VAL A 2 -4.76 -4.45 18.71
N THR A 3 -5.69 -5.27 18.23
CA THR A 3 -6.26 -5.19 16.89
C THR A 3 -7.04 -3.89 16.77
N LYS A 4 -6.41 -2.86 16.20
CA LYS A 4 -7.06 -1.59 15.88
C LYS A 4 -8.21 -1.90 14.91
N ASN A 5 -9.42 -1.72 15.37
CA ASN A 5 -10.62 -1.86 14.56
C ASN A 5 -10.67 -0.64 13.61
N ARG A 6 -10.02 -0.72 12.45
CA ARG A 6 -9.85 0.38 11.46
C ARG A 6 -11.15 0.74 10.73
N ALA A 7 -12.25 0.82 11.45
CA ALA A 7 -13.59 0.98 10.91
C ALA A 7 -13.91 2.44 10.52
N LYS A 8 -13.09 3.43 10.93
CA LYS A 8 -13.40 4.85 10.71
C LYS A 8 -12.31 5.51 9.86
N THR A 9 -12.60 5.70 8.58
CA THR A 9 -11.81 6.59 7.72
C THR A 9 -12.34 8.02 7.78
N ILE A 10 -11.43 8.99 7.81
CA ILE A 10 -11.75 10.42 7.76
C ILE A 10 -11.32 11.02 6.43
N GLU A 11 -11.77 12.25 6.18
CA GLU A 11 -11.48 12.98 4.96
C GLU A 11 -10.05 13.49 4.93
N PHE A 12 -9.49 13.46 3.72
CA PHE A 12 -8.20 14.08 3.44
C PHE A 12 -8.38 15.59 3.27
N VAL A 13 -7.56 16.35 3.99
CA VAL A 13 -7.42 17.80 3.84
C VAL A 13 -6.22 18.12 2.96
N ASP A 14 -6.14 19.35 2.45
CA ASP A 14 -5.10 19.76 1.49
C ASP A 14 -3.66 19.51 1.99
N GLN A 15 -3.43 19.64 3.31
CA GLN A 15 -2.14 19.38 3.92
C GLN A 15 -1.70 17.91 3.82
N ASP A 16 -2.64 16.97 3.74
CA ASP A 16 -2.34 15.54 3.63
C ASP A 16 -1.78 15.17 2.25
N GLU A 17 -2.00 16.01 1.22
CA GLU A 17 -1.51 15.73 -0.12
C GLU A 17 0.02 15.66 -0.16
N GLY A 18 0.72 16.40 0.71
CA GLY A 18 2.17 16.33 0.84
C GLY A 18 2.65 14.93 1.26
N PHE A 19 1.91 14.27 2.15
CA PHE A 19 2.21 12.89 2.54
C PHE A 19 2.00 11.93 1.36
N ILE A 20 0.88 12.08 0.63
CA ILE A 20 0.58 11.23 -0.53
C ILE A 20 1.65 11.37 -1.63
N LYS A 21 2.05 12.60 -1.94
CA LYS A 21 3.13 12.89 -2.91
C LYS A 21 4.42 12.17 -2.52
N LYS A 22 4.90 12.40 -1.31
CA LYS A 22 6.11 11.75 -0.79
C LYS A 22 6.01 10.22 -0.83
N LEU A 23 4.89 9.66 -0.36
CA LEU A 23 4.64 8.21 -0.39
C LEU A 23 4.74 7.64 -1.81
N THR A 24 4.19 8.34 -2.80
CA THR A 24 4.23 7.86 -4.19
C THR A 24 5.58 8.01 -4.86
N GLU A 25 6.32 9.08 -4.56
CA GLU A 25 7.72 9.26 -4.97
C GLU A 25 8.59 8.14 -4.39
N ASP A 26 8.46 7.89 -3.08
CA ASP A 26 9.18 6.84 -2.40
C ASP A 26 8.80 5.46 -2.96
N ILE A 27 7.56 5.19 -3.35
CA ILE A 27 7.19 3.89 -3.94
C ILE A 27 7.53 3.79 -5.44
N GLY A 28 7.75 4.90 -6.13
CA GLY A 28 7.88 4.97 -7.59
C GLY A 28 6.55 4.65 -8.28
N CYS A 29 5.47 5.32 -7.88
CA CYS A 29 4.13 5.13 -8.44
C CYS A 29 3.40 6.47 -8.63
N HIS A 30 2.22 6.44 -9.23
CA HIS A 30 1.31 7.58 -9.27
C HIS A 30 0.21 7.45 -8.22
N TYR A 31 -0.44 8.57 -7.90
CA TYR A 31 -1.69 8.55 -7.16
C TYR A 31 -2.78 9.31 -7.93
N PHE A 32 -4.03 9.02 -7.58
CA PHE A 32 -5.17 9.90 -7.87
C PHE A 32 -6.18 9.80 -6.74
N LYS A 33 -6.91 10.89 -6.48
CA LYS A 33 -7.95 10.92 -5.45
C LYS A 33 -9.15 10.12 -5.95
N ALA A 34 -9.53 9.07 -5.22
CA ALA A 34 -10.69 8.23 -5.57
C ALA A 34 -11.99 8.85 -5.08
N ASN A 35 -11.95 9.35 -3.84
CA ASN A 35 -13.00 10.11 -3.17
C ASN A 35 -12.35 10.91 -2.02
N GLU A 36 -13.14 11.60 -1.20
CA GLU A 36 -12.64 12.44 -0.11
C GLU A 36 -11.86 11.68 0.97
N ARG A 37 -12.03 10.36 1.07
CA ARG A 37 -11.46 9.49 2.12
C ARG A 37 -10.48 8.45 1.59
N THR A 38 -10.17 8.46 0.30
CA THR A 38 -9.31 7.44 -0.31
C THR A 38 -8.50 7.98 -1.48
N TYR A 39 -7.20 7.68 -1.46
CA TYR A 39 -6.32 7.84 -2.62
C TYR A 39 -5.96 6.49 -3.21
N ASN A 40 -6.02 6.39 -4.54
CA ASN A 40 -5.59 5.21 -5.27
C ASN A 40 -4.11 5.33 -5.63
N LEU A 41 -3.33 4.28 -5.41
CA LEU A 41 -1.94 4.16 -5.87
C LEU A 41 -1.84 3.28 -7.11
N ASN A 42 -1.15 3.76 -8.14
CA ASN A 42 -1.01 3.13 -9.45
C ASN A 42 0.45 2.94 -9.82
N LYS A 43 0.88 1.72 -10.16
CA LYS A 43 2.21 1.50 -10.75
C LYS A 43 2.19 1.86 -12.24
N PHE A 44 3.31 2.39 -12.74
CA PHE A 44 3.55 2.48 -14.18
C PHE A 44 3.53 1.08 -14.78
N ALA A 45 2.67 0.84 -15.78
CA ALA A 45 2.88 -0.28 -16.68
C ALA A 45 4.02 0.13 -17.62
N SER A 46 5.25 -0.34 -17.40
CA SER A 46 6.20 -0.40 -18.50
C SER A 46 5.65 -1.43 -19.48
N ASP A 47 4.98 -0.93 -20.53
CA ASP A 47 5.05 -1.43 -21.91
C ASP A 47 3.75 -1.30 -22.69
N ILE A 48 2.64 -0.82 -22.12
CA ILE A 48 1.44 -0.53 -22.92
C ILE A 48 0.74 0.71 -22.36
N HIS A 49 0.52 1.68 -23.23
CA HIS A 49 -0.15 2.98 -23.05
C HIS A 49 -1.62 2.90 -22.56
N SER A 50 -2.06 1.83 -21.89
CA SER A 50 -3.46 1.68 -21.48
C SER A 50 -3.60 0.84 -20.22
N LYS A 51 -4.23 1.45 -19.21
CA LYS A 51 -4.58 0.95 -17.86
C LYS A 51 -3.50 1.15 -16.78
N MET A 52 -3.45 2.36 -16.24
CA MET A 52 -3.00 2.57 -14.86
C MET A 52 -3.83 1.66 -13.94
N GLY A 53 -3.20 0.65 -13.34
CA GLY A 53 -3.87 -0.31 -12.47
C GLY A 53 -3.66 0.05 -11.01
N VAL A 54 -4.75 0.32 -10.29
CA VAL A 54 -4.71 0.54 -8.84
C VAL A 54 -4.19 -0.73 -8.18
N PHE A 55 -3.08 -0.62 -7.45
CA PHE A 55 -2.48 -1.74 -6.72
C PHE A 55 -2.60 -1.57 -5.19
N ALA A 56 -2.93 -0.37 -4.72
CA ALA A 56 -3.13 -0.09 -3.30
C ALA A 56 -4.03 1.15 -3.10
N TRP A 57 -4.59 1.27 -1.90
CA TRP A 57 -5.46 2.36 -1.48
C TRP A 57 -4.92 2.97 -0.20
N VAL A 58 -4.79 4.29 -0.16
CA VAL A 58 -4.38 5.04 1.04
C VAL A 58 -5.62 5.59 1.72
N HIS A 59 -5.68 5.40 3.04
CA HIS A 59 -6.75 5.82 3.91
C HIS A 59 -6.19 6.60 5.08
N LYS A 60 -7.03 7.42 5.70
CA LYS A 60 -6.71 8.23 6.86
C LYS A 60 -7.64 7.88 8.00
N GLU A 61 -7.11 7.62 9.19
CA GLU A 61 -7.88 7.31 10.42
C GLU A 61 -7.94 8.52 11.38
N ASP A 62 -6.89 9.34 11.39
CA ASP A 62 -6.75 10.58 12.16
C ASP A 62 -5.76 11.51 11.46
N SER A 63 -5.60 12.75 11.91
CA SER A 63 -4.78 13.81 11.32
C SER A 63 -3.38 13.35 10.88
N ASN A 64 -2.74 12.45 11.65
CA ASN A 64 -1.39 11.94 11.36
C ASN A 64 -1.35 10.39 11.23
N CYS A 65 -2.49 9.75 11.02
CA CYS A 65 -2.61 8.29 10.98
C CYS A 65 -3.05 7.86 9.58
N PHE A 66 -2.08 7.46 8.76
CA PHE A 66 -2.33 6.93 7.42
C PHE A 66 -2.09 5.42 7.37
N TRP A 67 -2.94 4.71 6.65
CA TRP A 67 -2.74 3.30 6.38
C TRP A 67 -3.04 2.97 4.92
N ILE A 68 -2.42 1.91 4.44
CA ILE A 68 -2.54 1.48 3.05
C ILE A 68 -3.14 0.08 3.03
N SER A 69 -4.20 -0.14 2.25
CA SER A 69 -4.64 -1.50 1.90
C SER A 69 -4.21 -1.91 0.51
N THR A 70 -4.03 -3.20 0.34
CA THR A 70 -3.78 -3.86 -0.94
C THR A 70 -4.45 -5.24 -0.94
N ARG A 71 -4.52 -5.90 -2.09
CA ARG A 71 -5.08 -7.26 -2.16
C ARG A 71 -4.08 -8.28 -1.63
N LYS A 72 -4.57 -9.26 -0.85
CA LYS A 72 -3.77 -10.32 -0.25
C LYS A 72 -3.00 -11.13 -1.29
N ILE A 73 -3.65 -11.52 -2.39
CA ILE A 73 -3.01 -12.25 -3.50
C ILE A 73 -1.78 -11.53 -4.08
N TRP A 74 -1.79 -10.20 -4.11
CA TRP A 74 -0.65 -9.41 -4.62
C TRP A 74 0.52 -9.40 -3.64
N VAL A 75 0.24 -9.44 -2.34
CA VAL A 75 1.25 -9.56 -1.29
C VAL A 75 1.89 -10.95 -1.32
N GLU A 76 1.07 -12.00 -1.39
CA GLU A 76 1.53 -13.40 -1.45
C GLU A 76 2.41 -13.65 -2.68
N GLU A 77 2.02 -13.15 -3.84
CA GLU A 77 2.86 -13.24 -5.04
C GLU A 77 4.18 -12.50 -4.92
N ALA A 78 4.17 -11.30 -4.32
CA ALA A 78 5.39 -10.53 -4.10
C ALA A 78 6.34 -11.26 -3.14
N GLN A 79 5.79 -11.88 -2.08
CA GLN A 79 6.54 -12.74 -1.16
C GLN A 79 7.12 -13.96 -1.88
N ALA A 80 6.32 -14.68 -2.66
CA ALA A 80 6.77 -15.85 -3.41
C ALA A 80 7.91 -15.51 -4.37
N LYS A 81 7.81 -14.39 -5.09
CA LYS A 81 8.87 -13.89 -5.98
C LYS A 81 10.12 -13.46 -5.20
N ALA A 82 9.98 -12.82 -4.04
CA ALA A 82 11.11 -12.44 -3.20
C ALA A 82 11.86 -13.67 -2.66
N MET A 83 11.12 -14.72 -2.26
CA MET A 83 11.67 -16.02 -1.84
C MET A 83 12.40 -16.72 -3.00
N ALA A 84 11.78 -16.78 -4.19
CA ALA A 84 12.37 -17.44 -5.36
C ALA A 84 13.61 -16.72 -5.90
N GLY A 85 13.65 -15.38 -5.81
CA GLY A 85 14.73 -14.55 -6.34
C GLY A 85 15.96 -14.40 -5.44
N ARG A 86 16.07 -15.16 -4.34
CA ARG A 86 17.10 -14.99 -3.28
C ARG A 86 17.15 -13.58 -2.67
N LYS A 87 16.09 -12.77 -2.77
CA LYS A 87 16.00 -11.47 -2.10
C LYS A 87 15.42 -11.65 -0.69
N ALA A 88 16.19 -12.34 0.17
CA ALA A 88 15.78 -12.64 1.54
C ALA A 88 15.45 -11.38 2.36
N SER A 89 16.13 -10.25 2.09
CA SER A 89 15.85 -8.97 2.74
C SER A 89 14.45 -8.41 2.44
N GLY A 90 13.83 -8.79 1.31
CA GLY A 90 12.49 -8.35 0.93
C GLY A 90 11.37 -8.97 1.76
N ILE A 91 11.63 -10.11 2.40
CA ILE A 91 10.63 -10.90 3.12
C ILE A 91 10.25 -10.23 4.45
N ASN A 92 11.22 -9.60 5.12
CA ASN A 92 11.03 -8.96 6.43
C ASN A 92 10.11 -7.72 6.40
N TYR A 93 9.78 -7.22 5.21
CA TYR A 93 8.91 -6.06 5.03
C TYR A 93 7.42 -6.41 4.97
N PHE A 94 7.09 -7.67 4.68
CA PHE A 94 5.71 -8.09 4.67
C PHE A 94 5.25 -8.35 6.11
N THR A 95 4.16 -7.68 6.48
CA THR A 95 3.51 -7.93 7.77
C THR A 95 3.02 -9.36 7.84
N ARG A 96 3.22 -10.03 8.99
CA ARG A 96 2.50 -11.28 9.28
C ARG A 96 1.02 -10.92 9.25
N ASP A 97 0.25 -11.69 8.48
CA ASP A 97 -1.17 -11.50 8.18
C ASP A 97 -1.96 -10.95 9.39
N THR A 98 -2.14 -9.64 9.45
CA THR A 98 -2.94 -8.98 10.49
C THR A 98 -4.22 -8.44 9.86
N GLN A 99 -5.23 -9.34 9.82
CA GLN A 99 -6.68 -9.13 9.89
C GLN A 99 -7.60 -9.04 8.65
N GLN A 100 -8.65 -9.89 8.72
CA GLN A 100 -10.12 -9.68 8.72
C GLN A 100 -10.94 -9.39 7.46
N ALA A 101 -10.39 -8.96 6.34
CA ALA A 101 -11.09 -9.10 5.06
C ALA A 101 -10.40 -10.22 4.31
N GLU A 102 -11.14 -11.30 3.98
CA GLU A 102 -10.58 -12.55 3.45
C GLU A 102 -9.57 -12.34 2.28
N ASP A 103 -9.67 -11.21 1.57
CA ASP A 103 -8.86 -10.87 0.39
C ASP A 103 -7.98 -9.60 0.47
N SER A 104 -7.81 -8.93 1.64
CA SER A 104 -7.01 -7.69 1.71
C SER A 104 -6.03 -7.63 2.88
N VAL A 105 -4.86 -7.03 2.63
CA VAL A 105 -3.80 -6.78 3.62
C VAL A 105 -3.67 -5.28 3.83
N SER A 106 -3.49 -4.88 5.09
CA SER A 106 -3.30 -3.48 5.45
C SER A 106 -1.93 -3.22 6.09
N PHE A 107 -1.31 -2.10 5.72
CA PHE A 107 -0.04 -1.60 6.23
C PHE A 107 -0.30 -0.33 7.03
N ASP A 108 0.09 -0.31 8.31
CA ASP A 108 0.15 0.94 9.08
C ASP A 108 1.42 1.71 8.69
N THR A 109 1.31 3.01 8.45
CA THR A 109 2.52 3.82 8.23
C THR A 109 3.21 4.23 9.52
N GLN A 110 2.50 4.21 10.66
CA GLN A 110 3.08 4.51 11.96
C GLN A 110 3.97 3.38 12.48
N ASP A 111 3.63 2.13 12.18
CA ASP A 111 4.37 0.95 12.64
C ASP A 111 5.66 0.69 11.81
N GLY A 112 5.90 1.48 10.76
CA GLY A 112 7.13 1.40 9.98
C GLY A 112 6.97 1.84 8.53
N TYR A 113 6.98 3.15 8.29
CA TYR A 113 6.90 3.76 6.96
C TYR A 113 7.83 3.11 5.93
N GLU A 114 9.11 2.94 6.26
CA GLU A 114 10.10 2.35 5.34
C GLU A 114 9.79 0.89 4.97
N LYS A 115 9.26 0.11 5.92
CA LYS A 115 8.85 -1.27 5.67
C LYS A 115 7.64 -1.30 4.73
N THR A 116 6.68 -0.42 4.97
CA THR A 116 5.51 -0.24 4.12
C THR A 116 5.89 0.16 2.70
N VAL A 117 6.76 1.16 2.53
CA VAL A 117 7.28 1.56 1.22
C VAL A 117 7.99 0.39 0.53
N SER A 118 8.85 -0.33 1.26
CA SER A 118 9.61 -1.46 0.70
C SER A 118 8.70 -2.62 0.26
N ALA A 119 7.67 -2.96 1.04
CA ALA A 119 6.67 -3.96 0.65
C ALA A 119 5.90 -3.52 -0.59
N LEU A 120 5.39 -2.29 -0.62
CA LEU A 120 4.62 -1.74 -1.75
C LEU A 120 5.46 -1.57 -3.02
N ARG A 121 6.79 -1.39 -2.91
CA ARG A 121 7.72 -1.43 -4.05
C ARG A 121 7.79 -2.81 -4.71
N LEU A 122 7.70 -3.88 -3.92
CA LEU A 122 7.80 -5.27 -4.41
C LEU A 122 6.50 -5.78 -5.03
N ILE A 123 5.36 -5.21 -4.64
CA ILE A 123 4.06 -5.56 -5.19
C ILE A 123 3.99 -5.12 -6.66
N LYS A 124 3.80 -6.11 -7.54
CA LYS A 124 3.48 -5.90 -8.95
C LYS A 124 2.01 -6.22 -9.18
N LYS A 125 1.40 -5.55 -10.16
CA LYS A 125 0.09 -5.95 -10.66
C LYS A 125 0.18 -7.37 -11.22
N VAL A 126 -0.79 -8.20 -10.85
CA VAL A 126 -1.02 -9.51 -11.45
C VAL A 126 -1.95 -9.31 -12.63
N ARG A 127 -1.61 -9.92 -13.77
CA ARG A 127 -2.32 -9.75 -15.04
C ARG A 127 -3.62 -10.54 -15.06
#